data_AF-I4Z0X0-F1
#
_entry.id   AF-I4Z0X0-F1
#
_cell.length_a   1.000
_cell.length_b   1.000
_cell.length_c   1.000
_cell.angle_alpha   90.00
_cell.angle_beta   90.00
_cell.angle_gamma   90.00
#
_symmetry.space_group_name_H-M   'P 1'
#
loop_
_entity.id
_entity.type
_entity.pdbx_description
1 polymer ?
#
loop_
_entity_poly.entity_id
_entity_poly.type
_entity_poly.pdbx_seq_one_letter_code
_entity_poly.pdbx_strand_id
1 'polypeptide(L)'
;MTIDIDQLTEAELIDLNHRIVERLRFLDQMRAHVEMLEFKIGDRVSFHPPGQGQLEGMLTRYNKKTVTVITDTGQRWNVSPAVLSRSKPAKSTNTAGSNVVLLNKR
;
A
#
# COMPACT_ATOMS: atom_id res chain seq x y z
N MET A 1 -31.71 -11.52 2.76
CA MET A 1 -32.42 -10.64 3.70
C MET A 1 -32.75 -9.37 2.94
N THR A 2 -34.02 -9.00 2.87
CA THR A 2 -34.50 -7.79 2.18
C THR A 2 -34.66 -6.67 3.20
N ILE A 3 -34.16 -5.48 2.89
CA ILE A 3 -34.43 -4.27 3.66
C ILE A 3 -35.64 -3.61 2.99
N ASP A 4 -36.77 -3.56 3.68
CA ASP A 4 -37.96 -2.86 3.20
C ASP A 4 -37.82 -1.37 3.49
N ILE A 5 -37.61 -0.58 2.43
CA ILE A 5 -37.38 0.86 2.51
C ILE A 5 -38.67 1.68 2.37
N ASP A 6 -39.77 1.06 1.95
CA ASP A 6 -41.02 1.76 1.67
C ASP A 6 -41.76 2.16 2.96
N GLN A 7 -41.37 1.56 4.09
CA GLN A 7 -41.88 1.89 5.42
C GLN A 7 -41.12 3.04 6.09
N LEU A 8 -40.04 3.54 5.49
CA LEU A 8 -39.18 4.56 6.08
C LEU A 8 -39.62 5.96 5.66
N THR A 9 -39.65 6.87 6.64
CA THR A 9 -39.76 8.30 6.37
C THR A 9 -38.51 8.82 5.65
N GLU A 10 -38.60 10.00 5.03
CA GLU A 10 -37.45 10.64 4.37
C GLU A 10 -36.24 10.81 5.30
N ALA A 11 -36.48 11.20 6.56
CA ALA A 11 -35.42 11.34 7.56
C ALA A 11 -34.73 10.00 7.88
N GLU A 12 -35.51 8.93 8.01
CA GLU A 12 -34.98 7.58 8.26
C GLU A 12 -34.23 7.03 7.04
N LEU A 13 -34.68 7.34 5.81
CA LEU A 13 -33.95 7.00 4.59
C LEU A 13 -32.60 7.71 4.52
N ILE A 14 -32.55 8.99 4.89
CA ILE A 14 -31.30 9.76 4.93
C ILE A 14 -30.34 9.18 5.98
N ASP A 15 -30.83 8.88 7.19
CA ASP A 15 -30.01 8.24 8.23
C ASP A 15 -29.48 6.88 7.79
N LEU A 16 -30.35 6.04 7.22
CA LEU A 16 -29.98 4.74 6.69
C LEU A 16 -28.90 4.86 5.61
N ASN A 17 -29.06 5.80 4.69
CA ASN A 17 -28.07 6.06 3.65
C ASN A 17 -26.71 6.46 4.24
N HIS A 18 -26.67 7.38 5.20
CA HIS A 18 -25.43 7.77 5.87
C HIS A 18 -24.72 6.57 6.49
N ARG A 19 -25.45 5.73 7.23
CA ARG A 19 -24.92 4.52 7.86
C ARG A 19 -24.40 3.50 6.85
N ILE A 20 -25.12 3.31 5.74
CA ILE A 20 -24.69 2.43 4.65
C ILE A 20 -23.38 2.93 4.05
N VAL A 21 -23.32 4.22 3.70
CA VAL A 21 -22.12 4.84 3.11
C VAL A 21 -20.93 4.74 4.06
N GLU A 22 -21.11 5.00 5.35
CA GLU A 22 -20.07 4.83 6.36
C GLU A 22 -19.60 3.38 6.48
N ARG A 23 -20.54 2.42 6.52
CA ARG A 23 -20.21 1.00 6.58
C ARG A 23 -19.42 0.55 5.35
N LEU A 24 -19.83 0.97 4.15
CA LEU A 24 -19.12 0.67 2.91
C LEU A 24 -17.71 1.27 2.89
N ARG A 25 -17.56 2.53 3.33
CA ARG A 25 -16.24 3.18 3.49
C ARG A 25 -15.32 2.45 4.46
N PHE A 26 -15.88 1.88 5.54
CA PHE A 26 -15.12 1.08 6.48
C PHE A 26 -14.68 -0.26 5.89
N LEU A 27 -15.59 -0.98 5.23
CA LEU A 27 -15.27 -2.23 4.54
C LEU A 27 -14.19 -2.04 3.46
N ASP A 28 -14.22 -0.91 2.76
CA ASP A 28 -13.21 -0.55 1.77
C ASP A 28 -11.83 -0.34 2.40
N GLN A 29 -11.78 0.36 3.54
CA GLN A 29 -10.55 0.52 4.32
C GLN A 29 -10.00 -0.82 4.81
N MET A 30 -10.87 -1.73 5.25
CA MET A 30 -10.45 -3.07 5.66
C MET A 30 -9.84 -3.86 4.50
N ARG A 31 -10.44 -3.82 3.30
CA ARG A 31 -9.88 -4.50 2.13
C ARG A 31 -8.49 -3.95 1.77
N ALA A 32 -8.37 -2.62 1.69
CA ALA A 32 -7.07 -2.00 1.45
C ALA A 32 -6.04 -2.36 2.53
N HIS A 33 -6.47 -2.52 3.79
CA HIS A 33 -5.58 -2.95 4.87
C HIS A 33 -5.15 -4.42 4.73
N VAL A 34 -6.04 -5.32 4.32
CA VAL A 34 -5.68 -6.72 4.01
C VAL A 34 -4.66 -6.77 2.87
N GLU A 35 -4.88 -6.00 1.81
CA GLU A 35 -3.92 -5.88 0.71
C GLU A 35 -2.58 -5.28 1.15
N MET A 36 -2.57 -4.37 2.13
CA MET A 36 -1.31 -3.90 2.74
C MET A 36 -0.55 -5.01 3.45
N LEU A 37 -1.23 -5.94 4.11
CA LEU A 37 -0.58 -7.04 4.85
C LEU A 37 0.15 -8.02 3.93
N GLU A 38 -0.20 -8.06 2.64
CA GLU A 38 0.55 -8.80 1.61
C GLU A 38 1.94 -8.20 1.34
N PHE A 39 2.20 -6.96 1.79
CA PHE A 39 3.51 -6.32 1.67
C PHE A 39 4.06 -5.98 3.06
N LYS A 40 5.36 -6.16 3.26
CA LYS A 40 6.06 -5.81 4.49
C LYS A 40 6.85 -4.52 4.32
N ILE A 41 7.01 -3.74 5.39
CA ILE A 41 8.01 -2.67 5.39
C ILE A 41 9.38 -3.29 5.13
N GLY A 42 10.14 -2.70 4.19
CA GLY A 42 11.38 -3.26 3.65
C GLY A 42 11.19 -4.05 2.35
N ASP A 43 9.95 -4.43 1.99
CA ASP A 43 9.70 -5.12 0.73
C ASP A 43 10.05 -4.23 -0.46
N ARG A 44 10.63 -4.89 -1.45
CA ARG A 44 10.92 -4.31 -2.74
C ARG A 44 9.68 -4.41 -3.63
N VAL A 45 9.21 -3.27 -4.13
CA VAL A 45 7.96 -3.18 -4.87
C VAL A 45 8.14 -2.34 -6.13
N SER A 46 7.29 -2.59 -7.11
CA SER A 46 7.19 -1.82 -8.35
C SER A 46 5.76 -1.35 -8.61
N PHE A 47 5.61 -0.23 -9.30
CA PHE A 47 4.33 0.37 -9.66
C PHE A 47 4.45 1.27 -10.90
N HIS A 48 3.33 1.64 -11.50
CA HIS A 48 3.28 2.47 -12.71
C HIS A 48 2.53 3.78 -12.42
N PRO A 49 3.25 4.89 -12.15
CA PRO A 49 2.63 6.19 -12.02
C PRO A 49 2.09 6.69 -13.38
N PRO A 50 1.00 7.46 -13.41
CA PRO A 50 0.54 8.09 -14.64
C PRO A 50 1.62 8.97 -15.28
N GLY A 51 1.84 8.80 -16.59
CA GLY A 51 2.81 9.59 -17.35
C GLY A 51 4.28 9.27 -17.08
N GLN A 52 4.58 8.21 -16.32
CA GLN A 52 5.93 7.74 -16.06
C GLN A 52 6.05 6.25 -16.39
N GLY A 53 7.28 5.78 -16.62
CA GLY A 53 7.57 4.36 -16.70
C GLY A 53 7.37 3.65 -15.36
N GLN A 54 7.55 2.32 -15.36
CA GLN A 54 7.58 1.55 -14.12
C GLN A 54 8.63 2.13 -13.17
N LEU A 55 8.24 2.38 -11.92
CA LEU A 55 9.15 2.75 -10.85
C LEU A 55 9.31 1.58 -9.89
N GLU A 56 10.52 1.43 -9.37
CA GLU A 56 10.84 0.49 -8.30
C GLU A 56 11.33 1.21 -7.05
N GLY A 57 11.07 0.60 -5.89
CA GLY A 57 11.46 1.16 -4.61
C GLY A 57 11.22 0.22 -3.44
N MET A 58 11.43 0.76 -2.25
CA MET A 58 11.20 0.08 -0.99
C MET A 58 9.96 0.64 -0.31
N LEU A 59 9.09 -0.24 0.17
CA LEU A 59 7.99 0.13 1.06
C LEU A 59 8.56 0.52 2.43
N THR A 60 8.31 1.74 2.88
CA THR A 60 8.89 2.28 4.13
C THR A 60 7.87 2.55 5.23
N ARG A 61 6.57 2.67 4.89
CA ARG A 61 5.52 2.97 5.87
C ARG A 61 4.14 2.54 5.38
N TYR A 62 3.31 2.06 6.30
CA TYR A 62 1.86 1.93 6.10
C TYR A 62 1.14 3.23 6.48
N ASN A 63 0.19 3.66 5.64
CA ASN A 63 -0.76 4.74 5.95
C ASN A 63 -2.17 4.15 6.06
N LYS A 64 -3.18 5.00 6.28
CA LYS A 64 -4.58 4.55 6.44
C LYS A 64 -5.16 3.83 5.20
N LYS A 65 -4.75 4.25 3.98
CA LYS A 65 -5.27 3.71 2.69
C LYS A 65 -4.19 3.48 1.63
N THR A 66 -2.96 3.90 1.89
CA THR A 66 -1.83 3.79 0.98
C THR A 66 -0.61 3.29 1.72
N VAL A 67 0.44 2.95 0.98
CA VAL A 67 1.77 2.75 1.54
C VAL A 67 2.72 3.79 0.98
N THR A 68 3.72 4.16 1.76
CA THR A 68 4.80 5.01 1.29
C THR A 68 5.90 4.14 0.69
N VAL A 69 6.25 4.42 -0.56
CA VAL A 69 7.38 3.82 -1.27
C VAL A 69 8.45 4.88 -1.49
N ILE A 70 9.70 4.56 -1.14
CA ILE A 70 10.88 5.35 -1.53
C ILE A 70 11.51 4.66 -2.73
N THR A 71 11.50 5.32 -3.87
CA THR A 71 12.09 4.83 -5.12
C THR A 71 13.62 4.85 -5.06
N ASP A 72 14.29 4.15 -5.98
CA ASP A 72 15.76 4.16 -6.06
C ASP A 72 16.37 5.52 -6.29
N THR A 73 15.62 6.40 -6.94
CA THR A 73 16.02 7.80 -7.16
C THR A 73 15.78 8.68 -5.92
N GLY A 74 15.34 8.09 -4.81
CA GLY A 74 15.08 8.78 -3.55
C GLY A 74 13.72 9.48 -3.48
N GLN A 75 12.90 9.42 -4.52
CA GLN A 75 11.58 10.05 -4.51
C GLN A 75 10.61 9.28 -3.62
N ARG A 76 9.76 10.03 -2.91
CA ARG A 76 8.72 9.50 -2.04
C ARG A 76 7.36 9.50 -2.72
N TRP A 77 6.71 8.35 -2.73
CA TRP A 77 5.38 8.15 -3.31
C TRP A 77 4.40 7.55 -2.29
N ASN A 78 3.14 7.98 -2.35
CA ASN A 78 2.05 7.29 -1.67
C ASN A 78 1.26 6.50 -2.72
N VAL A 79 1.27 5.18 -2.59
CA VAL A 79 0.74 4.27 -3.60
C VAL A 79 -0.33 3.37 -2.99
N SER A 80 -1.38 3.07 -3.75
CA SER A 80 -2.37 2.06 -3.33
C SER A 80 -1.71 0.67 -3.34
N PRO A 81 -1.91 -0.16 -2.30
CA PRO A 81 -1.42 -1.54 -2.28
C PRO A 81 -1.91 -2.36 -3.48
N ALA A 82 -3.14 -2.12 -3.94
CA ALA A 82 -3.77 -2.81 -5.07
C ALA A 82 -3.01 -2.68 -6.40
N VAL A 83 -2.15 -1.66 -6.55
CA VAL A 83 -1.37 -1.43 -7.78
C VAL A 83 0.12 -1.74 -7.61
N LEU A 84 0.52 -2.26 -6.45
CA LEU A 84 1.89 -2.70 -6.21
C LEU A 84 2.10 -4.12 -6.73
N SER A 85 3.31 -4.37 -7.23
CA SER A 85 3.79 -5.71 -7.53
C SER A 85 5.11 -5.95 -6.80
N ARG A 86 5.27 -7.11 -6.14
CA ARG A 86 6.56 -7.47 -5.52
C ARG A 86 7.63 -7.54 -6.61
N SER A 87 8.73 -6.81 -6.44
CA SER A 87 9.90 -6.97 -7.32
C SER A 87 10.96 -7.80 -6.60
N LYS A 88 11.73 -8.56 -7.39
CA LYS A 88 12.88 -9.28 -6.82
C LYS A 88 13.90 -8.24 -6.39
N PRO A 89 14.60 -8.43 -5.25
CA PRO A 89 15.77 -7.61 -4.97
C PRO A 89 16.69 -7.74 -6.17
N ALA A 90 17.10 -6.61 -6.75
CA ALA A 90 18.15 -6.61 -7.77
C ALA A 90 19.31 -7.40 -7.16
N LYS A 91 19.74 -8.47 -7.83
CA LYS A 91 21.01 -9.12 -7.48
C LYS A 91 22.02 -7.99 -7.46
N SER A 92 22.56 -7.67 -6.30
CA SER A 92 23.72 -6.80 -6.20
C SER A 92 24.77 -7.43 -7.10
N THR A 93 24.97 -6.89 -8.30
CA THR A 93 26.22 -7.06 -9.01
C THR A 93 27.23 -6.42 -8.09
N ASN A 94 27.90 -7.27 -7.30
CA ASN A 94 29.05 -6.95 -6.50
C ASN A 94 30.13 -6.48 -7.48
N THR A 95 30.06 -5.22 -7.90
CA THR A 95 31.20 -4.56 -8.53
C THR A 95 32.20 -4.36 -7.41
N ALA A 96 33.24 -5.19 -7.45
CA ALA A 96 34.34 -5.23 -6.53
C ALA A 96 34.85 -3.81 -6.20
N GLY A 97 34.60 -3.39 -4.98
CA GLY A 97 35.10 -2.16 -4.36
C GLY A 97 35.19 -2.43 -2.86
N SER A 98 36.03 -3.38 -2.50
CA SER A 98 36.30 -3.88 -1.16
C SER A 98 36.74 -2.76 -0.21
N ASN A 99 35.86 -2.40 0.73
CA ASN A 99 36.20 -1.63 1.94
C ASN A 99 35.54 -2.26 3.18
N VAL A 100 35.81 -3.55 3.43
CA VAL A 100 35.43 -4.20 4.69
C VAL A 100 36.67 -4.82 5.32
N VAL A 101 37.11 -4.26 6.43
CA VAL A 101 38.16 -4.84 7.28
C VAL A 101 37.51 -5.80 8.26
N LEU A 102 37.84 -7.09 8.16
CA LEU A 102 37.47 -8.08 9.16
C LEU A 102 38.50 -8.06 10.29
N LEU A 103 38.04 -7.72 11.51
CA LEU A 103 38.85 -7.77 12.72
C LEU A 103 38.75 -9.18 13.32
N ASN A 104 39.84 -9.94 13.27
CA ASN A 104 39.92 -11.23 13.98
C ASN A 104 40.06 -10.99 15.48
N LYS A 105 39.16 -11.59 16.27
CA LYS A 105 39.30 -11.66 17.74
C LYS A 105 40.30 -12.75 18.10
N ARG A 106 41.21 -12.40 19.02
CA ARG A 106 42.18 -13.31 19.66
C ARG A 106 41.49 -14.27 20.62
#